data_AF-A0A8C1JC71-F1
#
_entry.id   AF-A0A8C1JC71-F1
#
_cell.length_a   1.000
_cell.length_b   1.000
_cell.length_c   1.000
_cell.angle_alpha   90.00
_cell.angle_beta   90.00
_cell.angle_gamma   90.00
#
_symmetry.space_group_name_H-M   'P 1'
#
loop_
_entity.id
_entity.type
_entity.pdbx_description
1 polymer ?
#
loop_
_entity_poly.entity_id
_entity_poly.type
_entity_poly.pdbx_seq_one_letter_code
_entity_poly.pdbx_strand_id
1 'polypeptide(L)'
;MLKLGRGCSGNSLLFLPNVLKVYLENGQTKAFKFHKTTTVKDIVLTLKEKLSIRCIEHFALVLEHKLLQHKRTVVVQKKDSHDYRCLFRVCFIPRDPVDLLQDDPVAFEYLFQQVRFYFISVNR
;
A
#
# COMPACT_ATOMS: atom_id res chain seq x y z
N MET A 1 -11.86 1.41 13.94
CA MET A 1 -11.15 2.68 14.28
C MET A 1 -9.71 2.36 14.64
N LEU A 2 -8.74 2.74 13.81
CA LEU A 2 -7.31 2.58 14.15
C LEU A 2 -6.79 3.91 14.73
N LYS A 3 -6.29 3.89 15.98
CA LYS A 3 -5.56 5.01 16.59
C LYS A 3 -4.06 4.76 16.44
N LEU A 4 -3.32 5.69 15.81
CA LEU A 4 -1.85 5.65 15.79
C LEU A 4 -1.26 6.34 17.03
N GLY A 5 -0.30 5.67 17.68
CA GLY A 5 0.44 6.16 18.87
C GLY A 5 1.71 6.97 18.53
N ARG A 6 2.40 7.49 19.56
CA ARG A 6 3.57 8.39 19.46
C ARG A 6 4.89 7.78 19.97
N GLY A 7 6.01 8.12 19.30
CA GLY A 7 7.42 8.08 19.79
C GLY A 7 8.03 6.68 19.97
N CYS A 8 9.35 6.44 20.07
CA CYS A 8 10.61 7.23 19.97
C CYS A 8 11.78 6.20 19.98
N SER A 9 13.05 6.41 19.60
CA SER A 9 13.86 7.50 18.99
C SER A 9 15.20 6.89 18.48
N GLY A 10 15.97 7.56 17.59
CA GLY A 10 17.38 7.18 17.30
C GLY A 10 17.92 7.50 15.89
N ASN A 11 18.92 8.41 15.83
CA ASN A 11 19.90 8.66 14.75
C ASN A 11 19.42 8.94 13.29
N SER A 12 19.42 10.24 12.95
CA SER A 12 20.10 10.80 11.77
C SER A 12 19.78 10.31 10.35
N LEU A 13 18.49 10.35 9.95
CA LEU A 13 18.02 11.07 8.74
C LEU A 13 16.50 10.85 8.56
N LEU A 14 15.74 11.94 8.42
CA LEU A 14 14.34 11.94 7.94
C LEU A 14 13.24 11.27 8.81
N PHE A 15 13.33 11.34 10.13
CA PHE A 15 12.14 11.15 10.98
C PHE A 15 11.19 12.37 10.89
N LEU A 16 10.46 12.46 9.78
CA LEU A 16 9.30 13.36 9.70
C LEU A 16 8.17 12.76 10.52
N PRO A 17 7.78 13.34 11.68
CA PRO A 17 6.68 12.82 12.46
C PRO A 17 5.38 12.94 11.65
N ASN A 18 4.55 11.89 11.73
CA ASN A 18 3.32 11.77 10.95
C ASN A 18 3.56 11.71 9.42
N VAL A 19 4.55 10.93 8.98
CA VAL A 19 4.66 10.54 7.56
C VAL A 19 4.31 9.06 7.37
N LEU A 20 3.32 8.80 6.53
CA LEU A 20 2.97 7.46 6.05
C LEU A 20 3.73 7.19 4.75
N LYS A 21 4.51 6.11 4.72
CA LYS A 21 5.13 5.60 3.50
C LYS A 21 4.21 4.56 2.87
N VAL A 22 3.63 4.89 1.72
CA VAL A 22 2.82 3.98 0.91
C VAL A 22 3.69 3.37 -0.18
N TYR A 23 3.63 2.05 -0.32
CA TYR A 23 4.31 1.26 -1.33
C TYR A 23 3.35 1.02 -2.51
N LEU A 24 3.88 1.11 -3.72
CA LEU A 24 3.15 0.87 -4.96
C LEU A 24 3.63 -0.45 -5.60
N GLU A 25 2.77 -1.08 -6.40
CA GLU A 25 3.07 -2.37 -7.05
C GLU A 25 4.27 -2.29 -8.00
N ASN A 26 4.50 -1.14 -8.65
CA ASN A 26 5.71 -0.89 -9.46
C ASN A 26 7.03 -0.78 -8.64
N GLY A 27 7.01 -1.07 -7.34
CA GLY A 27 8.17 -0.98 -6.43
C GLY A 27 8.50 0.43 -5.96
N GLN A 28 7.84 1.47 -6.48
CA GLN A 28 8.02 2.84 -6.00
C GLN A 28 7.34 3.05 -4.64
N THR A 29 7.65 4.17 -3.98
CA THR A 29 6.98 4.58 -2.74
C THR A 29 6.60 6.05 -2.78
N LYS A 30 5.48 6.39 -2.16
CA LYS A 30 4.99 7.77 -2.00
C LYS A 30 4.88 8.07 -0.50
N ALA A 31 5.45 9.19 -0.08
CA ALA A 31 5.39 9.66 1.30
C ALA A 31 4.25 10.67 1.47
N PHE A 32 3.43 10.48 2.51
CA PHE A 32 2.29 11.33 2.85
C PHE A 32 2.47 11.90 4.25
N LYS A 33 2.63 13.21 4.37
CA LYS A 33 2.52 13.90 5.66
C LYS A 33 1.03 13.97 6.04
N PHE A 34 0.68 13.41 7.18
CA PHE A 34 -0.69 13.33 7.68
C PHE A 34 -0.87 14.11 8.99
N HIS A 35 -2.10 14.51 9.26
CA HIS A 35 -2.53 15.16 10.50
C HIS A 35 -3.63 14.33 11.15
N LYS A 36 -4.07 14.70 12.37
CA LYS A 36 -5.13 13.97 13.10
C LYS A 36 -6.47 13.87 12.36
N THR A 37 -6.70 14.78 11.40
CA THR A 37 -7.90 14.86 10.56
C THR A 37 -7.73 14.17 9.20
N THR A 38 -6.52 13.77 8.81
CA THR A 38 -6.28 13.10 7.53
C THR A 38 -6.86 11.69 7.57
N THR A 39 -7.77 11.40 6.66
CA THR A 39 -8.45 10.11 6.53
C THR A 39 -7.74 9.20 5.52
N VAL A 40 -8.07 7.91 5.56
CA VAL A 40 -7.66 6.95 4.51
C VAL A 40 -8.17 7.38 3.13
N LYS A 41 -9.39 7.95 3.06
CA LYS A 41 -10.00 8.43 1.82
C LYS A 41 -9.18 9.55 1.19
N ASP A 42 -8.66 10.49 1.98
CA ASP A 42 -7.84 11.60 1.48
C ASP A 42 -6.53 11.09 0.84
N ILE A 43 -5.92 10.07 1.44
CA ILE A 43 -4.68 9.45 0.94
C ILE A 43 -4.97 8.66 -0.34
N VAL A 44 -6.06 7.89 -0.39
CA VAL A 44 -6.51 7.15 -1.58
C VAL A 44 -6.84 8.11 -2.74
N LEU A 45 -7.56 9.20 -2.48
CA LEU A 45 -7.85 10.22 -3.50
C LEU A 45 -6.58 10.98 -3.93
N THR A 46 -5.64 11.25 -3.02
CA THR A 46 -4.36 11.85 -3.42
C THR A 46 -3.53 10.89 -4.29
N LEU A 47 -3.62 9.58 -4.08
CA LEU A 47 -3.00 8.57 -4.93
C LEU A 47 -3.70 8.47 -6.29
N LYS A 48 -5.04 8.49 -6.31
CA LYS A 48 -5.85 8.54 -7.53
C LYS A 48 -5.35 9.63 -8.48
N GLU A 49 -5.33 10.87 -8.02
CA GLU A 49 -4.93 12.02 -8.85
C GLU A 49 -3.44 11.98 -9.23
N LYS A 50 -2.54 11.52 -8.33
CA LYS A 50 -1.10 11.41 -8.62
C LYS A 50 -0.72 10.27 -9.55
N LEU A 51 -1.60 9.29 -9.73
CA LEU A 51 -1.40 8.13 -10.60
C LEU A 51 -2.31 8.19 -11.83
N SER A 52 -3.16 9.22 -11.96
CA SER A 52 -4.16 9.37 -13.04
C SER A 52 -5.14 8.19 -13.14
N ILE A 53 -5.51 7.59 -12.00
CA ILE A 53 -6.49 6.49 -11.92
C ILE A 53 -7.90 7.08 -12.00
N ARG A 54 -8.76 6.50 -12.85
CA ARG A 54 -10.19 6.82 -12.96
C ARG A 54 -11.01 5.93 -12.01
N CYS A 55 -10.85 4.61 -12.11
CA CYS A 55 -11.66 3.60 -11.42
C CYS A 55 -11.15 3.30 -10.00
N ILE A 56 -11.20 4.31 -9.13
CA ILE A 56 -10.62 4.27 -7.77
C ILE A 56 -11.36 3.31 -6.82
N GLU A 57 -12.61 2.97 -7.12
CA GLU A 57 -13.46 2.03 -6.40
C GLU A 57 -12.86 0.62 -6.27
N HIS A 58 -11.95 0.24 -7.18
CA HIS A 58 -11.24 -1.03 -7.11
C HIS A 58 -10.09 -1.05 -6.09
N PHE A 59 -9.65 0.11 -5.58
CA PHE A 59 -8.42 0.26 -4.81
C PHE A 59 -8.63 0.46 -3.30
N ALA A 60 -7.65 0.01 -2.52
CA ALA A 60 -7.58 0.29 -1.09
C ALA A 60 -6.13 0.44 -0.59
N LEU A 61 -5.98 0.96 0.64
CA LEU A 61 -4.74 0.84 1.40
C LEU A 61 -4.77 -0.45 2.23
N VAL A 62 -3.75 -1.29 2.04
CA VAL A 62 -3.58 -2.58 2.72
C VAL A 62 -2.39 -2.51 3.67
N LEU A 63 -2.56 -2.98 4.91
CA LEU A 63 -1.44 -3.17 5.85
C LEU A 63 -0.97 -4.62 5.78
N GLU A 64 0.23 -4.84 5.24
CA GLU A 64 0.85 -6.16 5.13
C GLU A 64 1.98 -6.31 6.16
N HIS A 65 2.04 -7.48 6.81
CA HIS A 65 3.07 -7.78 7.80
C HIS A 65 4.38 -8.23 7.14
N LYS A 66 5.50 -7.58 7.47
CA LYS A 66 6.80 -7.78 6.83
C LYS A 66 7.33 -9.22 6.92
N LEU A 67 6.94 -9.99 7.95
CA LEU A 67 7.38 -11.38 8.09
C LEU A 67 6.92 -12.30 6.93
N LEU A 68 5.80 -11.96 6.26
CA LEU A 68 5.26 -12.75 5.15
C LEU A 68 6.17 -12.74 3.91
N GLN A 69 7.09 -11.78 3.78
CA GLN A 69 8.05 -11.73 2.68
C GLN A 69 9.38 -12.44 2.95
N HIS A 70 9.63 -12.98 4.16
CA HIS A 70 10.95 -13.50 4.50
C HIS A 70 11.01 -14.88 5.12
N LYS A 71 9.92 -15.43 5.69
CA LYS A 71 9.98 -16.80 6.22
C LYS A 71 8.70 -17.61 6.05
N ARG A 72 8.85 -18.78 5.41
CA ARG A 72 8.01 -19.98 5.56
C ARG A 72 8.13 -20.63 6.96
N THR A 73 8.81 -20.00 7.93
CA THR A 73 9.17 -20.59 9.24
C THR A 73 9.22 -19.57 10.39
N VAL A 74 8.93 -20.07 11.60
CA VAL A 74 9.17 -19.47 12.93
C VAL A 74 8.23 -18.33 13.41
N VAL A 75 7.18 -18.77 14.10
CA VAL A 75 6.81 -18.42 15.50
C VAL A 75 7.12 -16.99 16.02
N VAL A 76 6.03 -16.27 16.35
CA VAL A 76 5.83 -15.28 17.44
C VAL A 76 7.07 -14.55 18.00
N GLN A 77 7.20 -13.24 17.71
CA GLN A 77 7.38 -12.24 18.79
C GLN A 77 7.20 -10.77 18.33
N LYS A 78 6.77 -9.95 19.31
CA LYS A 78 6.56 -8.48 19.31
C LYS A 78 5.52 -7.89 18.33
N LYS A 79 4.95 -6.77 18.79
CA LYS A 79 3.97 -5.92 18.09
C LYS A 79 4.54 -4.50 18.07
N ASP A 80 5.45 -4.22 17.16
CA ASP A 80 5.92 -2.86 16.94
C ASP A 80 5.32 -2.33 15.62
N SER A 81 4.98 -1.04 15.56
CA SER A 81 4.35 -0.46 14.36
C SER A 81 5.27 -0.51 13.12
N HIS A 82 6.54 -0.84 13.31
CA HIS A 82 7.53 -1.01 12.26
C HIS A 82 7.38 -2.34 11.50
N ASP A 83 6.57 -3.28 11.97
CA ASP A 83 6.44 -4.61 11.36
C ASP A 83 5.46 -4.65 10.17
N TYR A 84 4.79 -3.54 9.88
CA TYR A 84 3.84 -3.43 8.76
C TYR A 84 4.35 -2.53 7.64
N ARG A 85 3.84 -2.74 6.43
CA ARG A 85 3.95 -1.82 5.29
C ARG A 85 2.55 -1.49 4.80
N CYS A 86 2.34 -0.23 4.44
CA CYS A 86 1.12 0.21 3.79
C CYS A 86 1.30 0.09 2.27
N LEU A 87 0.55 -0.77 1.61
CA LEU A 87 0.51 -0.87 0.15
C LEU A 87 -0.75 -0.20 -0.38
N PHE A 88 -0.67 0.39 -1.57
CA PHE A 88 -1.85 0.74 -2.37
C PHE A 88 -2.08 -0.42 -3.34
N ARG A 89 -3.26 -1.05 -3.28
CA ARG A 89 -3.53 -2.29 -4.03
C ARG A 89 -4.92 -2.26 -4.65
N VAL A 90 -5.08 -2.96 -5.75
CA VAL A 90 -6.40 -3.36 -6.26
C VAL A 90 -6.92 -4.47 -5.35
N CYS A 91 -8.03 -4.23 -4.67
CA CYS A 91 -8.61 -5.16 -3.69
C CYS A 91 -10.00 -5.67 -4.10
N PHE A 92 -10.73 -4.89 -4.89
CA PHE A 92 -12.05 -5.27 -5.41
C PHE A 92 -11.88 -5.52 -6.91
N ILE A 93 -11.57 -6.76 -7.27
CA ILE A 93 -11.23 -7.15 -8.65
C ILE A 93 -12.46 -6.94 -9.55
N PRO A 94 -12.34 -6.30 -10.74
CA PRO A 94 -13.44 -6.20 -11.69
C PRO A 94 -13.90 -7.60 -12.13
N ARG A 95 -15.18 -7.73 -12.50
CA ARG A 95 -15.73 -9.02 -12.93
C ARG A 95 -15.11 -9.50 -14.25
N ASP A 96 -14.87 -8.57 -15.17
CA ASP A 96 -14.09 -8.77 -16.38
C ASP A 96 -12.92 -7.76 -16.38
N PRO A 97 -11.65 -8.21 -16.49
CA PRO A 97 -10.52 -7.30 -16.60
C PRO A 97 -10.47 -6.54 -17.93
N VAL A 98 -11.17 -6.97 -18.98
CA VAL A 98 -11.28 -6.27 -20.27
C VAL A 98 -12.12 -4.99 -20.14
N ASP A 99 -13.15 -5.00 -19.30
CA ASP A 99 -13.94 -3.80 -18.99
C ASP A 99 -13.05 -2.76 -18.31
N LEU A 100 -12.28 -3.16 -17.30
CA LEU A 100 -11.32 -2.28 -16.62
C LEU A 100 -10.23 -1.74 -17.58
N LEU A 101 -9.79 -2.51 -18.57
CA LEU A 101 -8.85 -2.03 -19.58
C LEU A 101 -9.45 -0.91 -20.45
N GLN A 102 -10.74 -0.99 -20.79
CA GLN A 102 -11.43 0.05 -21.56
C GLN A 102 -11.71 1.29 -20.70
N ASP A 103 -12.25 1.07 -19.51
CA ASP A 103 -12.66 2.15 -18.58
C ASP A 103 -11.47 2.82 -17.89
N ASP A 104 -10.35 2.12 -17.66
CA ASP A 104 -9.14 2.66 -17.05
C ASP A 104 -7.89 1.80 -17.35
N PRO A 105 -7.21 2.04 -18.48
CA PRO A 105 -5.95 1.36 -18.81
C PRO A 105 -4.87 1.47 -17.72
N VAL A 106 -4.90 2.55 -16.92
CA VAL A 106 -3.91 2.77 -15.85
C VAL A 106 -4.21 1.87 -14.65
N ALA A 107 -5.48 1.72 -14.27
CA ALA A 107 -5.89 0.77 -13.24
C ALA A 107 -5.67 -0.68 -13.68
N PHE A 108 -5.92 -1.01 -14.95
CA PHE A 108 -5.63 -2.33 -15.51
C PHE A 108 -4.12 -2.66 -15.44
N GLU A 109 -3.26 -1.75 -15.90
CA GLU A 109 -1.80 -1.94 -15.84
C GLU A 109 -1.32 -2.09 -14.39
N TYR A 110 -1.92 -1.35 -13.45
CA TYR A 110 -1.64 -1.50 -12.02
C TYR A 110 -2.03 -2.90 -11.49
N LEU A 111 -3.21 -3.41 -11.87
CA LEU A 111 -3.66 -4.76 -11.54
C LEU A 111 -2.72 -5.82 -12.15
N PHE A 112 -2.29 -5.65 -13.40
CA PHE A 112 -1.37 -6.55 -14.07
C PHE A 112 -0.01 -6.61 -13.35
N GLN A 113 0.54 -5.46 -12.95
CA GLN A 113 1.76 -5.38 -12.14
C GLN A 113 1.59 -6.10 -10.80
N GLN A 114 0.48 -5.84 -10.08
CA GLN A 114 0.15 -6.52 -8.82
C GLN A 114 0.18 -8.04 -8.97
N VAL A 115 -0.55 -8.58 -9.95
CA VAL A 115 -0.62 -10.02 -10.23
C VAL A 115 0.76 -10.59 -10.56
N ARG A 116 1.54 -9.90 -11.41
CA ARG A 116 2.91 -10.30 -11.76
C ARG A 116 3.82 -10.39 -10.53
N PHE A 117 3.76 -9.42 -9.61
CA PHE A 117 4.56 -9.46 -8.38
C PHE A 117 4.11 -10.56 -7.42
N TYR A 118 2.82 -10.88 -7.33
CA TYR A 118 2.33 -12.05 -6.59
C TYR A 118 2.89 -13.35 -7.17
N PHE A 119 2.81 -13.58 -8.49
CA PHE A 119 3.35 -14.78 -9.12
C PHE A 119 4.86 -14.95 -8.91
N ILE A 120 5.64 -13.87 -9.05
CA ILE A 120 7.10 -13.91 -8.80
C ILE A 120 7.41 -14.19 -7.31
N SER A 121 6.60 -13.68 -6.39
CA SER A 121 6.78 -13.88 -4.94
C SER A 121 6.38 -15.29 -4.46
N VAL A 122 5.48 -15.97 -5.18
CA VAL A 122 5.01 -17.34 -4.86
C VAL A 122 5.91 -18.42 -5.48
N ASN A 123 6.59 -18.12 -6.59
CA ASN A 123 7.49 -19.04 -7.31
C ASN A 123 8.98 -18.82 -6.96
N ARG A 124 9.26 -18.34 -5.74
CA ARG A 124 10.58 -18.30 -5.09
C ARG A 124 10.51 -18.94 -3.69
#